data_AF-A0A7J2U1C6-F1
#
_entry.id   AF-A0A7J2U1C6-F1
#
_cell.length_a   1.000
_cell.length_b   1.000
_cell.length_c   1.000
_cell.angle_alpha   90.00
_cell.angle_beta   90.00
_cell.angle_gamma   90.00
#
_symmetry.space_group_name_H-M   'P 1'
#
loop_
_entity.id
_entity.type
_entity.pdbx_description
1 polymer ?
#
loop_
_entity_poly.entity_id
_entity_poly.type
_entity_poly.pdbx_seq_one_letter_code
_entity_poly.pdbx_strand_id
1 'polypeptide(L)'
;MQLKDMGKSLRININIYMDLAKKLGWKNIELVIDKEKTTFNEILSTVKDLKDAIINQLDDYIILINGLNIKLLKGLETEILGDTTIDIFPPAAGGINKH
;
A
#
# COMPACT_ATOMS: atom_id res chain seq x y z
N MET A 1 -32.84 17.82 11.45
CA MET A 1 -31.62 17.09 11.84
C MET A 1 -30.73 17.03 10.61
N GLN A 2 -29.83 18.01 10.46
CA GLN A 2 -28.89 18.05 9.34
C GLN A 2 -27.79 17.03 9.62
N LEU A 3 -27.67 16.01 8.76
CA LEU A 3 -26.48 15.16 8.74
C LEU A 3 -25.32 16.09 8.39
N LYS A 4 -24.49 16.42 9.39
CA LYS A 4 -23.22 17.12 9.15
C LYS A 4 -22.49 16.38 8.05
N ASP A 5 -21.94 17.11 7.09
CA ASP A 5 -20.89 16.61 6.20
C ASP A 5 -19.86 15.87 7.07
N MET A 6 -19.94 14.54 7.07
CA MET A 6 -18.82 13.71 7.44
C MET A 6 -17.85 13.96 6.30
N GLY A 7 -16.90 14.90 6.50
CA GLY A 7 -15.85 15.14 5.52
C GLY A 7 -15.33 13.79 5.07
N LYS A 8 -15.34 13.54 3.75
CA LYS A 8 -15.03 12.20 3.24
C LYS A 8 -13.67 11.78 3.78
N SER A 9 -13.64 10.63 4.42
CA SER A 9 -12.41 9.97 4.85
C SER A 9 -12.18 8.73 4.00
N LEU A 10 -10.91 8.43 3.73
CA LEU A 10 -10.48 7.22 3.05
C LEU A 10 -10.23 6.15 4.09
N ARG A 11 -10.78 4.96 3.90
CA ARG A 11 -10.40 3.77 4.65
C ARG A 11 -9.50 2.92 3.78
N ILE A 12 -8.28 2.70 4.23
CA ILE A 12 -7.27 1.97 3.47
C ILE A 12 -6.83 0.78 4.31
N ASN A 13 -7.00 -0.42 3.77
CA ASN A 13 -6.44 -1.63 4.36
C ASN A 13 -5.16 -1.99 3.59
N ILE A 14 -4.04 -2.09 4.29
CA ILE A 14 -2.75 -2.47 3.71
C ILE A 14 -2.40 -3.85 4.23
N ASN A 15 -2.32 -4.82 3.31
CA ASN A 15 -1.89 -6.18 3.60
C ASN A 15 -0.46 -6.39 3.07
N ILE A 16 0.40 -6.95 3.92
CA ILE A 16 1.76 -7.33 3.56
C ILE A 16 1.95 -8.83 3.74
N TYR A 17 2.68 -9.42 2.78
CA TYR A 17 2.80 -10.87 2.67
C TYR A 17 4.24 -11.35 2.89
N MET A 18 4.36 -12.64 3.19
CA MET A 18 5.62 -13.40 3.22
C MET A 18 6.69 -12.80 4.16
N ASP A 19 7.93 -12.66 3.67
CA ASP A 19 9.09 -12.17 4.41
C ASP A 19 9.03 -10.67 4.70
N LEU A 20 8.34 -9.87 3.88
CA LEU A 20 8.07 -8.46 4.21
C LEU A 20 7.29 -8.33 5.53
N ALA A 21 6.27 -9.17 5.73
CA ALA A 21 5.52 -9.21 6.98
C ALA A 21 6.38 -9.59 8.19
N LYS A 22 7.30 -10.56 8.01
CA LYS A 22 8.26 -10.94 9.05
C LYS A 22 9.22 -9.80 9.39
N LYS A 23 9.71 -9.08 8.36
CA LYS A 23 10.63 -7.96 8.48
C LYS A 23 10.00 -6.77 9.21
N LEU A 24 8.74 -6.46 8.91
CA LEU A 24 8.03 -5.32 9.48
C LEU A 24 7.35 -5.64 10.83
N GLY A 25 7.12 -6.92 11.14
CA GLY A 25 6.52 -7.35 12.40
C GLY A 25 4.99 -7.24 12.42
N TRP A 26 4.36 -6.89 11.30
CA TRP A 26 2.91 -6.82 11.13
C TRP A 26 2.49 -7.47 9.80
N LYS A 27 1.18 -7.68 9.62
CA LYS A 27 0.61 -8.30 8.40
C LYS A 27 -0.46 -7.45 7.76
N ASN A 28 -1.18 -6.70 8.57
CA ASN A 28 -2.19 -5.76 8.10
C ASN A 28 -2.19 -4.51 8.98
N ILE A 29 -2.52 -3.38 8.37
CA ILE A 29 -2.89 -2.15 9.08
C ILE A 29 -4.09 -1.52 8.38
N GLU A 30 -4.95 -0.90 9.17
CA GLU A 30 -6.03 -0.07 8.69
C GLU A 30 -5.66 1.39 8.92
N LEU A 31 -5.77 2.20 7.88
CA LEU A 31 -5.58 3.64 7.92
C LEU A 31 -6.90 4.33 7.65
N VAL A 32 -7.19 5.37 8.43
CA VAL A 32 -8.24 6.34 8.13
C VAL A 32 -7.57 7.67 7.85
N ILE A 33 -7.77 8.21 6.66
CA ILE A 33 -7.20 9.49 6.23
C ILE A 33 -8.35 10.47 6.00
N ASP A 34 -8.36 11.59 6.72
CA ASP A 34 -9.36 12.66 6.58
C ASP A 34 -9.08 13.52 5.33
N LYS A 35 -9.13 12.89 4.16
CA LYS A 35 -9.01 13.49 2.84
C LYS A 35 -10.01 12.82 1.89
N GLU A 36 -10.44 13.51 0.85
CA GLU A 36 -11.29 12.89 -0.18
C GLU A 36 -10.50 12.00 -1.16
N LYS A 37 -9.20 12.27 -1.30
CA LYS A 37 -8.27 11.55 -2.16
C LYS A 37 -6.84 11.64 -1.64
N THR A 38 -6.01 10.68 -2.02
CA THR A 38 -4.57 10.67 -1.72
C THR A 38 -3.82 9.94 -2.83
N THR A 39 -2.49 9.93 -2.80
CA THR A 39 -1.68 9.06 -3.68
C THR A 39 -1.05 7.92 -2.90
N PHE A 40 -0.62 6.87 -3.60
CA PHE A 40 0.13 5.77 -2.98
C PHE A 40 1.41 6.26 -2.28
N ASN A 41 2.11 7.26 -2.85
CA ASN A 41 3.28 7.88 -2.21
C ASN A 41 2.97 8.58 -0.88
N GLU A 42 1.82 9.26 -0.81
CA GLU A 42 1.37 9.88 0.44
C GLU A 42 1.06 8.81 1.51
N ILE A 43 0.42 7.70 1.13
CA ILE A 43 0.17 6.57 2.04
C ILE A 43 1.48 5.98 2.56
N LEU A 44 2.46 5.75 1.69
CA LEU A 44 3.79 5.31 2.13
C LEU A 44 4.42 6.31 3.09
N SER A 45 4.20 7.61 2.90
CA SER A 45 4.72 8.63 3.80
C SER A 45 4.03 8.62 5.18
N THR A 46 2.81 8.08 5.29
CA THR A 46 2.12 7.80 6.57
C THR A 46 2.67 6.54 7.25
N VAL A 47 3.03 5.51 6.48
CA VAL A 47 3.54 4.21 6.96
C VAL A 47 5.05 4.13 6.71
N LYS A 48 5.83 4.87 7.51
CA LYS A 48 7.26 5.12 7.24
C LYS A 48 8.10 3.84 7.16
N ASP A 49 7.86 2.87 8.03
CA ASP A 49 8.56 1.58 8.04
C ASP A 49 8.31 0.78 6.75
N LEU A 50 7.07 0.79 6.24
CA LEU A 50 6.75 0.21 4.94
C LEU A 50 7.47 0.95 3.81
N LYS A 51 7.44 2.28 3.81
CA LYS A 51 8.15 3.10 2.81
C LYS A 51 9.63 2.76 2.78
N ASP A 52 10.27 2.80 3.94
CA ASP A 52 11.70 2.52 4.06
C ASP A 52 12.04 1.09 3.61
N ALA A 53 11.13 0.13 3.80
CA ALA A 53 11.32 -1.24 3.39
C ALA A 53 11.22 -1.49 1.88
N ILE A 54 10.43 -0.69 1.14
CA ILE A 54 10.11 -0.98 -0.27
C ILE A 54 10.60 0.10 -1.25
N ILE A 55 10.77 1.36 -0.84
CA ILE A 55 10.91 2.50 -1.76
C ILE A 55 12.11 2.39 -2.71
N ASN A 56 13.23 1.84 -2.25
CA ASN A 56 14.46 1.72 -3.03
C ASN A 56 14.45 0.53 -4.02
N GLN A 57 13.46 -0.35 -3.92
CA GLN A 57 13.32 -1.57 -4.69
C GLN A 57 11.85 -1.80 -5.08
N LEU A 58 11.10 -0.70 -5.27
CA LEU A 58 9.66 -0.72 -5.48
C LEU A 58 9.27 -1.58 -6.68
N ASP A 59 10.11 -1.59 -7.72
CA ASP A 59 9.92 -2.38 -8.93
C ASP A 59 10.02 -3.89 -8.71
N ASP A 60 10.66 -4.33 -7.63
CA ASP A 60 10.76 -5.75 -7.31
C ASP A 60 9.50 -6.27 -6.59
N TYR A 61 8.65 -5.37 -6.08
CA TYR A 61 7.40 -5.72 -5.44
C TYR A 61 6.25 -5.80 -6.44
N ILE A 62 5.34 -6.75 -6.19
CA ILE A 62 4.01 -6.72 -6.79
C ILE A 62 3.12 -5.95 -5.82
N ILE A 63 2.64 -4.79 -6.25
CA ILE A 63 1.75 -3.92 -5.48
C ILE A 63 0.43 -3.85 -6.22
N LEU A 64 -0.64 -4.27 -5.55
CA LEU A 64 -2.00 -4.26 -6.07
C LEU A 64 -2.82 -3.21 -5.33
N ILE A 65 -3.49 -2.33 -6.08
CA ILE A 65 -4.50 -1.41 -5.55
C ILE A 65 -5.85 -1.92 -6.03
N ASN A 66 -6.69 -2.40 -5.10
CA ASN A 66 -7.96 -3.08 -5.41
C ASN A 66 -7.80 -4.20 -6.46
N GLY A 67 -6.71 -4.98 -6.34
CA GLY A 67 -6.39 -6.09 -7.26
C GLY A 67 -5.72 -5.68 -8.58
N LEU A 68 -5.58 -4.37 -8.87
CA LEU A 68 -4.90 -3.88 -10.07
C LEU A 68 -3.44 -3.57 -9.79
N ASN A 69 -2.53 -4.08 -10.63
CA ASN A 69 -1.11 -3.82 -10.47
C ASN A 69 -0.79 -2.33 -10.67
N ILE A 70 -0.12 -1.72 -9.69
CA ILE A 70 0.18 -0.29 -9.68
C ILE A 70 1.05 0.16 -10.87
N LYS A 71 1.81 -0.75 -11.49
CA LYS A 71 2.61 -0.50 -12.70
C LYS A 71 1.76 -0.30 -13.94
N LEU A 72 0.52 -0.81 -13.94
CA LEU A 72 -0.46 -0.55 -15.00
C LEU A 72 -1.26 0.74 -14.74
N LEU A 73 -1.02 1.38 -13.59
CA LEU A 73 -1.63 2.64 -13.18
C LEU A 73 -0.57 3.75 -13.28
N LYS A 74 -0.49 4.63 -12.27
CA LYS A 74 0.47 5.75 -12.23
C LYS A 74 1.61 5.52 -11.22
N GLY A 75 1.88 4.25 -10.85
CA GLY A 75 2.90 3.93 -9.86
C GLY A 75 2.65 4.66 -8.53
N LEU A 76 3.68 5.32 -8.00
CA LEU A 76 3.60 6.15 -6.79
C LEU A 76 2.53 7.25 -6.84
N GLU A 77 2.21 7.75 -8.03
CA GLU A 77 1.20 8.79 -8.27
C GLU A 77 -0.21 8.21 -8.52
N THR A 78 -0.42 6.91 -8.25
CA THR A 78 -1.75 6.30 -8.31
C THR A 78 -2.66 6.94 -7.28
N GLU A 79 -3.74 7.57 -7.75
CA GLU A 79 -4.76 8.17 -6.90
C GLU A 79 -5.61 7.09 -6.22
N ILE A 80 -5.87 7.28 -4.94
CA ILE A 80 -6.66 6.41 -4.08
C ILE A 80 -7.89 7.17 -3.62
N LEU A 81 -9.04 6.55 -3.87
CA LEU A 81 -10.36 7.14 -3.73
C LEU A 81 -11.26 6.16 -2.98
N GLY A 82 -11.90 6.62 -1.90
CA GLY A 82 -12.77 5.81 -1.05
C GLY A 82 -12.07 4.63 -0.39
N ASP A 83 -12.87 3.61 -0.07
CA ASP A 83 -12.42 2.39 0.58
C ASP A 83 -11.50 1.59 -0.37
N THR A 84 -10.26 1.34 0.07
CA THR A 84 -9.23 0.76 -0.78
C THR A 84 -8.46 -0.33 -0.06
N THR A 85 -8.20 -1.43 -0.77
CA THR A 85 -7.29 -2.48 -0.34
C THR A 85 -5.98 -2.36 -1.12
N ILE A 86 -4.86 -2.42 -0.40
CA ILE A 86 -3.51 -2.40 -0.94
C ILE A 86 -2.85 -3.72 -0.53
N ASP A 87 -2.47 -4.53 -1.50
CA ASP A 87 -1.78 -5.79 -1.27
C ASP A 87 -0.33 -5.67 -1.78
N ILE A 88 0.64 -5.97 -0.91
CA ILE A 88 2.07 -5.83 -1.20
C ILE A 88 2.76 -7.17 -1.05
N PHE A 89 3.19 -7.71 -2.17
CA PHE A 89 3.92 -8.97 -2.25
C PHE A 89 5.41 -8.67 -2.48
N PRO A 90 6.30 -9.13 -1.58
CA PRO A 90 7.73 -9.07 -1.83
C PRO A 90 8.12 -9.88 -3.07
N PRO A 91 9.29 -9.58 -3.67
CA PRO A 91 9.80 -10.38 -4.77
C PRO A 91 9.79 -11.85 -4.36
N ALA A 92 9.23 -12.71 -5.20
CA ALA A 92 9.23 -14.13 -4.94
C ALA A 92 10.68 -14.57 -4.73
N ALA A 93 10.96 -15.30 -3.65
CA ALA A 93 12.17 -16.08 -3.50
C ALA A 93 12.14 -17.24 -4.50
N GLY A 94 12.13 -16.93 -5.80
CA GLY A 94 12.34 -17.88 -6.87
C GLY A 94 13.77 -18.36 -6.76
N GLY A 95 13.93 -19.63 -6.35
CA GLY A 95 15.22 -20.24 -6.05
C GLY A 95 16.28 -19.95 -7.10
N ILE A 96 17.31 -19.21 -6.71
CA ILE A 96 18.59 -19.17 -7.40
C ILE A 96 19.65 -19.63 -6.41
N ASN A 97 19.81 -20.95 -6.34
CA ASN A 97 21.15 -21.50 -6.20
C ASN A 97 21.93 -21.02 -7.42
N LYS A 98 22.57 -19.85 -7.31
CA LYS A 98 23.67 -19.50 -8.21
C LYS A 98 24.84 -20.36 -7.75
N HIS A 99 25.10 -21.41 -8.52
CA HIS A 99 26.36 -22.15 -8.50
C HIS A 99 27.54 -21.19 -8.75
#